data_AF-A0A9P1DAC0-F1
#
_entry.id   AF-A0A9P1DAC0-F1
#
_cell.length_a   1.000
_cell.length_b   1.000
_cell.length_c   1.000
_cell.angle_alpha   90.00
_cell.angle_beta   90.00
_cell.angle_gamma   90.00
#
_symmetry.space_group_name_H-M   'P 1'
#
loop_
_entity.id
_entity.type
_entity.pdbx_description
1 polymer ?
#
loop_
_entity_poly.entity_id
_entity_poly.type
_entity_poly.pdbx_seq_one_letter_code
_entity_poly.pdbx_strand_id
1 'polypeptide(L)'
;EVDDYRVRSVCISPSPPLPDRKQICSLVVSDDEDEEAMDRVMWNPIVGSSAQQAISALRDAFGVLGVWPAAWVAAQRVMRICRARPGLRLLELGCGSGLPSLCALALGAHVVATDLEELPLQLLKAAFEAQELPGELETQQ
;
A
#
# COMPACT_ATOMS: atom_id res chain seq x y z
N GLU A 1 -10.17 -4.91 8.16
CA GLU A 1 -10.15 -6.18 7.39
C GLU A 1 -10.40 -5.87 5.93
N VAL A 2 -9.84 -6.65 5.01
CA VAL A 2 -10.06 -6.56 3.56
C VAL A 2 -10.13 -7.99 3.02
N ASP A 3 -11.24 -8.37 2.40
CA ASP A 3 -11.46 -9.71 1.79
C ASP A 3 -11.09 -10.88 2.71
N ASP A 4 -11.62 -10.86 3.94
CA ASP A 4 -11.34 -11.81 5.04
C ASP A 4 -9.91 -11.78 5.61
N TYR A 5 -9.00 -10.94 5.09
CA TYR A 5 -7.68 -10.72 5.67
C TYR A 5 -7.72 -9.64 6.76
N ARG A 6 -7.08 -9.94 7.89
CA ARG A 6 -6.67 -8.90 8.83
C ARG A 6 -5.54 -8.09 8.21
N VAL A 7 -5.61 -6.78 8.43
CA VAL A 7 -4.70 -5.81 7.82
C VAL A 7 -4.28 -4.76 8.84
N ARG A 8 -3.08 -4.21 8.65
CA ARG A 8 -2.58 -3.05 9.38
C ARG A 8 -2.12 -1.97 8.42
N SER A 9 -2.07 -0.74 8.91
CA SER A 9 -1.56 0.40 8.17
C SER A 9 -0.04 0.50 8.26
N VAL A 10 0.60 0.81 7.13
CA VAL A 10 2.01 1.17 7.02
C VAL A 10 2.08 2.57 6.43
N CYS A 11 2.50 3.54 7.24
CA CYS A 11 2.35 4.95 6.91
C CYS A 11 3.69 5.64 6.62
N ILE A 12 3.68 6.53 5.63
CA ILE A 12 4.74 7.50 5.37
C ILE A 12 4.26 8.90 5.74
N SER A 13 5.15 9.72 6.31
CA SER A 13 4.91 11.15 6.47
C SER A 13 5.45 11.92 5.26
N PRO A 14 4.58 12.60 4.48
CA PRO A 14 4.99 13.48 3.39
C PRO A 14 6.07 14.48 3.81
N SER A 15 7.13 14.62 2.99
CA SER A 15 8.13 15.68 3.14
C SER A 15 8.30 16.46 1.83
N PRO A 16 8.00 17.78 1.79
CA PRO A 16 7.31 18.55 2.84
C PRO A 16 5.92 17.98 3.21
N PRO A 17 5.34 18.37 4.36
CA PRO A 17 3.97 17.99 4.74
C PRO A 17 2.93 18.43 3.72
N LEU A 18 1.80 17.72 3.64
CA LEU A 18 0.61 18.17 2.91
C LEU A 18 -0.28 19.01 3.85
N PRO A 19 -1.00 20.03 3.36
CA PRO A 19 -1.80 20.93 4.20
C PRO A 19 -2.83 20.18 5.05
N ASP A 20 -3.55 19.24 4.42
CA ASP A 20 -4.69 18.55 5.03
C ASP A 20 -4.35 17.12 5.45
N ARG A 21 -3.07 16.71 5.34
CA ARG A 21 -2.69 15.30 5.50
C ARG A 21 -1.29 15.11 6.07
N LYS A 22 -1.23 14.54 7.28
CA LYS A 22 0.03 14.25 8.00
C LYS A 22 0.70 12.94 7.58
N GLN A 23 -0.08 11.98 7.10
CA GLN A 23 0.37 10.63 6.76
C GLN A 23 -0.38 10.09 5.55
N ILE A 24 0.30 9.24 4.78
CA ILE A 24 -0.27 8.45 3.69
C ILE A 24 0.02 6.99 4.05
N CYS A 25 -1.02 6.17 4.11
CA CYS A 25 -0.93 4.82 4.66
C CYS A 25 -1.31 3.78 3.61
N SER A 26 -0.42 2.82 3.40
CA SER A 26 -0.73 1.58 2.70
C SER A 26 -1.33 0.57 3.67
N LEU A 27 -2.16 -0.35 3.18
CA LEU A 27 -2.60 -1.51 3.96
C LEU A 27 -1.74 -2.73 3.63
N VAL A 28 -1.38 -3.52 4.64
CA VAL A 28 -0.67 -4.80 4.48
C VAL A 28 -1.35 -5.86 5.34
N VAL A 29 -1.32 -7.11 4.89
CA VAL A 29 -1.85 -8.27 5.63
C VAL A 29 -1.03 -8.44 6.91
N SER A 30 -1.73 -8.51 8.03
CA SER A 30 -1.13 -8.76 9.35
C SER A 30 -2.21 -9.16 10.34
N ASP A 31 -1.88 -10.14 11.18
CA ASP A 31 -2.72 -10.60 12.28
C ASP A 31 -2.29 -10.00 13.63
N ASP A 32 -1.24 -9.18 13.62
CA ASP A 32 -0.70 -8.58 14.82
C ASP A 32 -1.60 -7.44 15.29
N GLU A 33 -2.24 -7.63 16.43
CA GLU A 33 -2.92 -6.55 17.18
C GLU A 33 -1.93 -5.76 18.07
N ASP A 34 -0.68 -6.24 18.23
CA ASP A 34 0.25 -5.79 19.28
C ASP A 34 1.64 -5.37 18.77
N GLU A 35 2.12 -4.19 19.21
CA GLU A 35 3.47 -3.68 18.94
C GLU A 35 4.59 -4.59 19.49
N GLU A 36 4.32 -5.38 20.54
CA GLU A 36 5.30 -6.27 21.19
C GLU A 36 5.66 -7.51 20.36
N ALA A 37 4.83 -7.88 19.37
CA ALA A 37 5.12 -8.99 18.45
C ALA A 37 6.16 -8.60 17.38
N MET A 38 6.34 -7.30 17.13
CA MET A 38 7.15 -6.75 16.04
C MET A 38 8.67 -7.02 16.21
N ASP A 39 9.12 -7.24 17.44
CA ASP A 39 10.51 -7.58 17.77
C ASP A 39 10.83 -9.08 17.64
N ARG A 40 9.82 -9.94 17.41
CA ARG A 40 10.02 -11.36 17.15
C ARG A 40 10.00 -11.58 15.65
N VAL A 41 11.18 -11.80 15.07
CA VAL A 41 11.28 -12.33 13.69
C VAL A 41 10.70 -13.74 13.67
N MET A 42 9.39 -13.83 13.43
CA MET A 42 8.69 -15.08 13.19
C MET A 42 8.97 -15.52 11.76
N TRP A 43 9.93 -16.42 11.57
CA TRP A 43 10.29 -16.94 10.24
C TRP A 43 9.14 -17.73 9.59
N ASN A 44 8.17 -18.18 10.40
CA ASN A 44 6.99 -18.89 9.94
C ASN A 44 5.74 -18.22 10.54
N PRO A 45 4.75 -17.80 9.71
CA PRO A 45 3.51 -17.25 10.23
C PRO A 45 2.74 -18.28 11.06
N ILE A 46 1.94 -17.78 12.01
CA ILE A 46 1.11 -18.60 12.89
C ILE A 46 0.10 -19.38 12.03
N VAL A 47 -0.15 -20.64 12.38
CA VAL A 47 -1.13 -21.45 11.65
C VAL A 47 -2.53 -20.84 11.76
N GLY A 48 -3.21 -20.62 10.63
CA GLY A 48 -4.52 -19.97 10.55
C GLY A 48 -4.49 -18.44 10.54
N SER A 49 -3.30 -17.82 10.51
CA SER A 49 -3.14 -16.37 10.37
C SER A 49 -3.43 -15.91 8.93
N SER A 50 -3.93 -14.69 8.76
CA SER A 50 -4.07 -13.98 7.48
C SER A 50 -2.76 -13.97 6.69
N ALA A 51 -1.61 -13.82 7.38
CA ALA A 51 -0.30 -13.91 6.75
C ALA A 51 -0.04 -15.31 6.15
N GLN A 52 -0.34 -16.39 6.88
CA GLN A 52 -0.21 -17.75 6.35
C GLN A 52 -1.21 -18.00 5.20
N GLN A 53 -2.44 -17.49 5.33
CA GLN A 53 -3.46 -17.59 4.29
C GLN A 53 -2.98 -16.92 3.01
N ALA A 54 -2.44 -15.70 3.09
CA ALA A 54 -1.91 -14.98 1.93
C ALA A 54 -0.76 -15.75 1.26
N ILE A 55 0.19 -16.27 2.04
CA ILE A 55 1.31 -17.10 1.52
C ILE A 55 0.79 -18.38 0.83
N SER A 56 -0.30 -18.95 1.33
CA SER A 56 -0.86 -20.20 0.80
C SER A 56 -1.76 -19.98 -0.43
N ALA A 57 -2.42 -18.83 -0.52
CA ALA A 57 -3.42 -18.52 -1.54
C ALA A 57 -2.85 -17.81 -2.77
N LEU A 58 -1.80 -17.00 -2.59
CA LEU A 58 -1.21 -16.17 -3.66
C LEU A 58 0.00 -16.86 -4.28
N ARG A 59 0.30 -16.55 -5.56
CA ARG A 59 1.57 -16.96 -6.17
C ARG A 59 2.71 -16.12 -5.63
N ASP A 60 2.45 -14.85 -5.34
CA ASP A 60 3.38 -13.94 -4.64
C ASP A 60 2.66 -13.18 -3.52
N ALA A 61 2.96 -13.53 -2.28
CA ALA A 61 2.42 -12.84 -1.11
C ALA A 61 3.29 -11.67 -0.61
N PHE A 62 4.50 -11.48 -1.15
CA PHE A 62 5.41 -10.47 -0.62
C PHE A 62 4.91 -9.04 -0.84
N GLY A 63 4.13 -8.81 -1.89
CA GLY A 63 3.48 -7.53 -2.16
C GLY A 63 2.39 -7.14 -1.16
N VAL A 64 1.93 -8.08 -0.32
CA VAL A 64 0.85 -7.85 0.66
C VAL A 64 1.29 -7.99 2.11
N LEU A 65 2.42 -8.65 2.41
CA LEU A 65 2.90 -8.83 3.79
C LEU A 65 3.70 -7.62 4.34
N GLY A 66 3.99 -6.64 3.49
CA GLY A 66 4.79 -5.48 3.87
C GLY A 66 5.03 -4.53 2.71
N VAL A 67 5.70 -3.41 3.00
CA VAL A 67 6.14 -2.46 1.98
C VAL A 67 7.64 -2.60 1.77
N TRP A 68 8.02 -3.00 0.56
CA TRP A 68 9.42 -3.16 0.17
C TRP A 68 10.22 -1.85 0.25
N PRO A 69 11.51 -1.89 0.62
CA PRO A 69 12.37 -0.70 0.69
C PRO A 69 12.35 0.18 -0.57
N ALA A 70 12.30 -0.44 -1.76
CA ALA A 70 12.23 0.29 -3.02
C ALA A 70 10.93 1.10 -3.18
N ALA A 71 9.80 0.60 -2.68
CA ALA A 71 8.51 1.30 -2.72
C ALA A 71 8.53 2.58 -1.87
N TRP A 72 9.23 2.58 -0.72
CA TRP A 72 9.44 3.79 0.08
C TRP A 72 10.20 4.88 -0.68
N VAL A 73 11.24 4.49 -1.41
CA VAL A 73 12.03 5.42 -2.23
C VAL A 73 11.21 5.92 -3.42
N ALA A 74 10.48 5.03 -4.09
CA ALA A 74 9.61 5.35 -5.21
C ALA A 74 8.50 6.34 -4.79
N ALA A 75 7.83 6.10 -3.66
CA ALA A 75 6.82 6.98 -3.10
C ALA A 75 7.35 8.42 -2.92
N GLN A 76 8.49 8.58 -2.25
CA GLN A 76 9.10 9.91 -2.10
C GLN A 76 9.45 10.56 -3.45
N ARG A 77 9.92 9.78 -4.42
CA ARG A 77 10.27 10.31 -5.74
C ARG A 77 9.04 10.75 -6.52
N VAL A 78 8.00 9.94 -6.53
CA VAL A 78 6.72 10.22 -7.19
C VAL A 78 6.09 11.48 -6.60
N MET A 79 6.08 11.64 -5.27
CA MET A 79 5.57 12.86 -4.64
C MET A 79 6.28 14.12 -5.13
N ARG A 80 7.61 14.09 -5.25
CA ARG A 80 8.38 15.23 -5.79
C ARG A 80 8.00 15.53 -7.24
N ILE A 81 7.75 14.50 -8.04
CA ILE A 81 7.35 14.64 -9.44
C ILE A 81 5.93 15.24 -9.54
N CYS A 82 4.96 14.69 -8.81
CA CYS A 82 3.56 15.16 -8.80
C CYS A 82 3.42 16.59 -8.26
N ARG A 83 4.25 16.99 -7.28
CA ARG A 83 4.29 18.39 -6.82
C ARG A 83 4.79 19.35 -7.89
N ALA A 84 5.82 18.96 -8.62
CA ALA A 84 6.37 19.77 -9.70
C ALA A 84 5.43 19.81 -10.92
N ARG A 85 4.57 18.79 -11.07
CA ARG A 85 3.66 18.60 -12.20
C ARG A 85 2.32 18.05 -11.69
N PRO A 86 1.38 18.92 -11.28
CA PRO A 86 0.04 18.50 -10.84
C PRO A 86 -0.77 17.86 -11.99
N GLY A 87 -1.70 16.97 -11.65
CA GLY A 87 -2.61 16.33 -12.62
C GLY A 87 -1.96 15.30 -13.55
N LEU A 88 -0.81 14.74 -13.17
CA LEU A 88 -0.16 13.69 -13.95
C LEU A 88 -1.00 12.41 -14.01
N ARG A 89 -0.87 11.72 -15.15
CA ARG A 89 -1.33 10.34 -15.33
C ARG A 89 -0.15 9.40 -15.06
N LEU A 90 -0.31 8.46 -14.15
CA LEU A 90 0.73 7.53 -13.70
C LEU A 90 0.27 6.09 -13.91
N LEU A 91 1.20 5.25 -14.36
CA LEU A 91 1.04 3.80 -14.42
C LEU A 91 2.04 3.16 -13.46
N GLU A 92 1.56 2.32 -12.53
CA GLU A 92 2.40 1.52 -11.65
C GLU A 92 2.28 0.03 -12.03
N LEU A 93 3.44 -0.63 -12.24
CA LEU A 93 3.54 -2.04 -12.58
C LEU A 93 4.06 -2.83 -11.36
N GLY A 94 3.34 -3.87 -10.95
CA GLY A 94 3.67 -4.61 -9.73
C GLY A 94 3.56 -3.71 -8.50
N CYS A 95 2.40 -3.09 -8.30
CA CYS A 95 2.23 -2.06 -7.27
C CYS A 95 2.28 -2.61 -5.85
N GLY A 96 2.12 -3.93 -5.66
CA GLY A 96 1.86 -4.52 -4.35
C GLY A 96 0.70 -3.77 -3.68
N SER A 97 0.85 -3.47 -2.40
CA SER A 97 -0.13 -2.66 -1.66
C SER A 97 -0.18 -1.16 -2.05
N GLY A 98 0.65 -0.72 -3.00
CA GLY A 98 0.49 0.53 -3.73
C GLY A 98 0.92 1.80 -3.00
N LEU A 99 1.92 1.75 -2.11
CA LEU A 99 2.42 2.96 -1.44
C LEU A 99 2.79 4.11 -2.41
N PRO A 100 3.48 3.87 -3.54
CA PRO A 100 3.77 4.94 -4.50
C PRO A 100 2.53 5.50 -5.18
N SER A 101 1.59 4.64 -5.60
CA SER A 101 0.27 5.03 -6.11
C SER A 101 -0.50 5.91 -5.13
N LEU A 102 -0.62 5.51 -3.86
CA LEU A 102 -1.28 6.31 -2.80
C LEU A 102 -0.63 7.68 -2.64
N CYS A 103 0.69 7.75 -2.74
CA CYS A 103 1.41 9.01 -2.67
C CYS A 103 1.15 9.94 -3.86
N ALA A 104 0.95 9.39 -5.05
CA ALA A 104 0.54 10.16 -6.22
C ALA A 104 -0.92 10.64 -6.10
N LEU A 105 -1.82 9.75 -5.68
CA LEU A 105 -3.24 10.02 -5.46
C LEU A 105 -3.45 11.11 -4.41
N ALA A 106 -2.65 11.11 -3.34
CA ALA A 106 -2.66 12.16 -2.32
C ALA A 106 -2.34 13.56 -2.86
N LEU A 107 -1.70 13.64 -4.04
CA LEU A 107 -1.36 14.87 -4.75
C LEU A 107 -2.27 15.13 -5.97
N GLY A 108 -3.39 14.41 -6.08
CA GLY A 108 -4.40 14.60 -7.14
C GLY A 108 -3.98 14.04 -8.50
N ALA A 109 -3.10 13.03 -8.54
CA ALA A 109 -2.78 12.34 -9.79
C ALA A 109 -3.91 11.38 -10.22
N HIS A 110 -3.92 11.06 -11.51
CA HIS A 110 -4.71 9.95 -12.05
C HIS A 110 -3.80 8.73 -12.14
N VAL A 111 -4.13 7.64 -11.45
CA VAL A 111 -3.27 6.47 -11.32
C VAL A 111 -3.96 5.24 -11.87
N VAL A 112 -3.25 4.52 -12.74
CA VAL A 112 -3.56 3.13 -13.09
C VAL A 112 -2.53 2.26 -12.35
N ALA A 113 -2.99 1.43 -11.42
CA ALA A 113 -2.13 0.53 -10.66
C ALA A 113 -2.38 -0.92 -11.10
N THR A 114 -1.31 -1.68 -11.29
CA THR A 114 -1.39 -3.06 -11.76
C THR A 114 -0.56 -4.01 -10.93
N ASP A 115 -1.09 -5.22 -10.75
CA ASP A 115 -0.41 -6.30 -10.05
C ASP A 115 -0.96 -7.65 -10.52
N LEU A 116 -0.15 -8.71 -10.44
CA LEU A 116 -0.58 -10.04 -10.87
C LEU A 116 -1.61 -10.65 -9.90
N GLU A 117 -1.55 -10.27 -8.64
CA GLU A 117 -2.45 -10.75 -7.60
C GLU A 117 -3.57 -9.74 -7.32
N GLU A 118 -4.79 -10.23 -7.11
CA GLU A 118 -5.95 -9.35 -6.86
C GLU A 118 -5.90 -8.72 -5.46
N LEU A 119 -5.41 -9.45 -4.44
CA LEU A 119 -5.36 -8.96 -3.05
C LEU A 119 -4.57 -7.64 -2.90
N PRO A 120 -3.35 -7.46 -3.45
CA PRO A 120 -2.67 -6.16 -3.39
C PRO A 120 -3.49 -5.01 -4.00
N LEU A 121 -4.22 -5.25 -5.09
CA LEU A 121 -5.11 -4.26 -5.70
C LEU A 121 -6.30 -3.92 -4.79
N GLN A 122 -6.88 -4.91 -4.11
CA GLN A 122 -7.94 -4.70 -3.11
C GLN A 122 -7.42 -3.89 -1.90
N LEU A 123 -6.21 -4.20 -1.40
CA LEU A 123 -5.58 -3.44 -0.32
C LEU A 123 -5.35 -1.98 -0.72
N LEU A 124 -4.88 -1.73 -1.95
CA LEU A 124 -4.70 -0.39 -2.49
C LEU A 124 -6.03 0.37 -2.58
N LYS A 125 -7.08 -0.24 -3.14
CA LYS A 125 -8.43 0.37 -3.21
C LYS A 125 -8.96 0.74 -1.83
N ALA A 126 -8.90 -0.20 -0.89
CA ALA A 126 -9.36 0.02 0.48
C ALA A 126 -8.57 1.15 1.16
N ALA A 127 -7.24 1.20 0.96
CA ALA A 127 -6.40 2.27 1.49
C ALA A 127 -6.74 3.63 0.86
N PHE A 128 -6.98 3.68 -0.45
CA PHE A 128 -7.35 4.89 -1.19
C PHE A 128 -8.69 5.47 -0.69
N GLU A 129 -9.71 4.62 -0.61
CA GLU A 129 -11.06 4.98 -0.17
C GLU A 129 -11.07 5.43 1.30
N ALA A 130 -10.44 4.67 2.21
CA ALA A 130 -10.41 4.98 3.63
C ALA A 130 -9.69 6.30 3.96
N GLN A 131 -8.80 6.76 3.07
CA GLN A 131 -8.09 8.02 3.22
C GLN A 131 -8.74 9.17 2.46
N GLU A 132 -9.79 8.92 1.68
CA GLU A 132 -10.46 9.92 0.83
C GLU A 132 -9.42 10.72 0.03
N LEU A 133 -8.53 10.02 -0.68
CA LEU A 133 -7.48 10.69 -1.43
C LEU A 133 -8.08 11.44 -2.65
N PRO A 134 -7.56 12.64 -2.98
CA PRO A 134 -8.18 13.51 -3.99
C PRO A 134 -7.92 13.11 -5.45
N GLY A 135 -7.09 12.09 -5.70
CA GLY A 135 -6.78 11.59 -7.03
C GLY A 135 -7.84 10.63 -7.57
N GLU A 136 -7.60 10.14 -8.78
CA GLU A 136 -8.42 9.10 -9.41
C GLU A 136 -7.64 7.80 -9.51
N LEU A 137 -8.22 6.70 -9.04
CA LEU A 137 -7.60 5.38 -9.04
C LEU A 137 -8.36 4.43 -9.98
N GLU A 138 -7.62 3.81 -10.88
CA GLU A 138 -8.01 2.63 -11.65
C GLU A 138 -7.04 1.49 -11.30
N THR A 139 -7.56 0.26 -11.18
CA THR A 139 -6.75 -0.92 -10.94
C THR A 139 -6.97 -1.94 -12.05
N GLN A 140 -5.91 -2.65 -12.43
CA GLN A 140 -5.99 -3.73 -13.40
C GLN A 140 -5.05 -4.88 -13.02
N GLN A 141 -5.58 -6.10 -13.01
CA GLN A 141 -4.80 -7.33 -12.85
C GLN A 141 -4.07 -7.70 -14.15
#